data_AF-A0A381FHE1-F1
#
_entry.id   AF-A0A381FHE1-F1
#
_cell.length_a   1.000
_cell.length_b   1.000
_cell.length_c   1.000
_cell.angle_alpha   90.00
_cell.angle_beta   90.00
_cell.angle_gamma   90.00
#
_symmetry.space_group_name_H-M   'P 1'
#
loop_
_entity.id
_entity.type
_entity.pdbx_description
1 polymer ?
#
loop_
_entity_poly.entity_id
_entity_poly.type
_entity_poly.pdbx_seq_one_letter_code
_entity_poly.pdbx_strand_id
1 'polypeptide(L)' 'MNQDELLLIRDFTSTDEKREIAGKHNYQKDTVMAIIRNDRRITADNEIMMQELLEKAKENKNKKQLQK' A
#
# COMPACT_ATOMS: atom_id res chain seq x y z
N MET A 1 10.93 3.74 -3.85
CA MET A 1 9.54 3.67 -4.31
C MET A 1 9.13 4.95 -5.03
N ASN A 2 8.56 4.83 -6.22
CA ASN A 2 8.20 5.94 -7.10
C ASN A 2 6.79 6.48 -6.82
N GLN A 3 6.46 7.63 -7.40
CA GLN A 3 5.20 8.32 -7.12
C GLN A 3 4.01 7.55 -7.69
N ASP A 4 4.20 6.93 -8.86
CA ASP A 4 3.20 6.10 -9.51
C ASP A 4 2.86 4.84 -8.69
N GLU A 5 3.84 4.25 -8.02
CA GLU A 5 3.65 3.08 -7.16
C GLU A 5 2.80 3.43 -5.94
N LEU A 6 3.04 4.59 -5.34
CA LEU A 6 2.23 5.11 -4.23
C LEU A 6 0.79 5.40 -4.65
N LEU A 7 0.61 5.99 -5.82
CA LEU A 7 -0.73 6.21 -6.39
C LEU A 7 -1.45 4.89 -6.65
N LEU A 8 -0.72 3.87 -7.15
CA LEU A 8 -1.27 2.54 -7.38
C LEU A 8 -1.77 1.91 -6.08
N ILE A 9 -0.95 1.97 -5.01
CA ILE A 9 -1.34 1.50 -3.68
C ILE A 9 -2.56 2.28 -3.19
N ARG A 10 -2.55 3.61 -3.30
CA ARG A 10 -3.66 4.44 -2.83
C ARG A 10 -4.99 4.07 -3.52
N ASP A 11 -4.96 3.89 -4.84
CA ASP A 11 -6.15 3.76 -5.68
C ASP A 11 -6.65 2.31 -5.81
N PHE A 12 -5.78 1.32 -5.58
CA PHE A 12 -6.11 -0.11 -5.74
C PHE A 12 -5.99 -0.93 -4.45
N THR A 13 -5.75 -0.30 -3.30
CA THR A 13 -5.87 -0.98 -1.99
C THR A 13 -6.80 -0.22 -1.05
N SER A 14 -7.58 -1.00 -0.31
CA SER A 14 -8.55 -0.51 0.67
C SER A 14 -7.86 -0.17 1.99
N THR A 15 -8.54 0.62 2.83
CA THR A 15 -8.03 0.96 4.17
C THR A 15 -7.78 -0.29 5.02
N ASP A 16 -8.63 -1.31 4.89
CA ASP A 16 -8.49 -2.56 5.64
C ASP A 16 -7.29 -3.40 5.15
N GLU A 17 -7.07 -3.49 3.84
CA GLU A 17 -5.88 -4.15 3.27
C GLU A 17 -4.59 -3.46 3.74
N LYS A 18 -4.58 -2.13 3.79
CA LYS A 18 -3.46 -1.35 4.33
C LYS A 18 -3.21 -1.65 5.80
N ARG A 19 -4.26 -1.79 6.61
CA ARG A 19 -4.16 -2.15 8.03
C ARG A 19 -3.68 -3.59 8.23
N GLU A 20 -4.17 -4.52 7.43
CA GLU A 20 -3.78 -5.92 7.50
C GLU A 20 -2.28 -6.08 7.22
N ILE A 21 -1.80 -5.50 6.11
CA ILE A 21 -0.39 -5.59 5.73
C ILE A 21 0.48 -4.85 6.74
N ALA A 22 0.10 -3.64 7.18
CA ALA A 22 0.84 -2.95 8.23
C ALA A 22 0.92 -3.75 9.54
N GLY A 23 -0.18 -4.42 9.93
CA GLY A 23 -0.22 -5.28 11.11
C GLY A 23 0.74 -6.47 11.03
N LYS A 24 0.92 -7.09 9.85
CA LYS A 24 1.87 -8.20 9.64
C LYS A 24 3.32 -7.78 9.89
N HIS A 25 3.65 -6.53 9.58
CA HIS A 25 4.99 -5.98 9.73
C HIS A 25 5.20 -5.21 11.04
N ASN A 26 4.29 -5.33 12.01
CA ASN A 26 4.29 -4.55 13.26
C ASN A 26 4.29 -3.02 13.06
N TYR A 27 3.80 -2.54 11.91
CA TYR A 27 3.67 -1.10 11.65
C TYR A 27 2.42 -0.52 12.30
N GLN A 28 2.59 0.65 12.92
CA GLN A 28 1.52 1.32 13.63
C GLN A 28 0.49 1.96 12.69
N LYS A 29 -0.68 2.27 13.25
CA LYS A 29 -1.80 2.94 12.56
C LYS A 29 -1.38 4.25 11.88
N ASP A 30 -0.38 4.94 12.43
CA ASP A 30 0.17 6.18 11.86
C ASP A 30 0.89 5.97 10.53
N THR A 31 1.57 4.82 10.36
CA THR A 31 2.18 4.42 9.09
C THR A 31 1.11 4.20 8.02
N VAL A 32 0.00 3.55 8.38
CA VAL A 32 -1.14 3.37 7.47
C VAL A 32 -1.76 4.72 7.07
N MET A 33 -1.90 5.65 8.03
CA MET A 33 -2.39 6.99 7.72
C MET A 33 -1.44 7.76 6.80
N ALA A 34 -0.12 7.61 6.97
CA ALA A 34 0.87 8.20 6.09
C ALA A 34 0.70 7.69 4.64
N ILE A 35 0.50 6.38 4.46
CA ILE A 35 0.22 5.79 3.13
C ILE A 35 -1.07 6.34 2.53
N ILE A 36 -2.15 6.43 3.32
CA ILE A 36 -3.44 6.97 2.86
C ILE A 36 -3.30 8.44 2.43
N ARG A 37 -2.52 9.23 3.19
CA ARG A 37 -2.29 10.66 2.93
C ARG A 37 -1.22 10.91 1.88
N ASN A 38 -0.58 9.87 1.34
CA ASN A 38 0.56 9.97 0.44
C ASN A 38 1.74 10.74 1.07
N ASP A 39 1.88 10.66 2.40
CA ASP A 39 2.96 11.27 3.16
C ASP A 39 4.18 10.34 3.16
N ARG A 40 5.25 10.80 2.51
CA ARG A 40 6.31 9.97 1.93
C ARG A 40 7.43 9.63 2.92
N ARG A 41 7.08 9.20 4.13
CA ARG A 41 8.06 8.69 5.12
C ARG A 41 8.42 7.22 4.82
N ILE A 42 8.93 6.96 3.62
CA ILE A 42 9.44 5.64 3.26
C ILE A 42 10.86 5.54 3.83
N THR A 43 10.98 4.88 4.96
CA THR A 43 12.26 4.44 5.53
C THR A 43 12.56 3.02 5.06
N ALA A 44 13.80 2.56 5.23
CA ALA A 44 14.20 1.18 4.92
C ALA A 44 13.34 0.15 5.67
N ASP A 45 12.88 0.51 6.88
CA ASP A 45 11.97 -0.34 7.65
C ASP A 45 10.66 -0.57 6.87
N ASN A 46 10.05 0.51 6.38
CA ASN A 46 8.75 0.47 5.73
C ASN A 46 8.80 -0.14 4.32
N GLU A 47 9.98 -0.36 3.74
CA GLU A 47 10.14 -0.78 2.35
C GLU A 47 9.47 -2.13 2.06
N ILE A 48 9.61 -3.10 2.97
CA ILE A 48 9.03 -4.45 2.82
C ILE A 48 7.50 -4.39 2.81
N MET A 49 6.91 -3.64 3.74
CA MET A 49 5.46 -3.43 3.80
C MET A 49 4.95 -2.72 2.55
N MET A 50 5.69 -1.70 2.08
CA MET A 50 5.34 -0.96 0.87
C MET A 50 5.41 -1.85 -0.38
N GLN A 51 6.38 -2.77 -0.47
CA GLN A 51 6.43 -3.76 -1.55
C GLN A 51 5.21 -4.70 -1.53
N GLU A 52 4.84 -5.24 -0.36
CA GLU A 52 3.67 -6.12 -0.25
C GLU A 52 2.36 -5.38 -0.60
N LEU A 53 2.24 -4.11 -0.20
CA LEU A 53 1.14 -3.24 -0.60
C LEU A 53 1.10 -3.01 -2.11
N LEU A 54 2.26 -2.84 -2.73
CA LEU A 54 2.37 -2.65 -4.18
C LEU A 54 1.95 -3.91 -4.94
N GLU A 55 2.36 -5.09 -4.48
CA GLU A 55 1.91 -6.37 -5.06
C GLU A 55 0.40 -6.52 -4.94
N LYS A 56 -0.17 -6.25 -3.75
CA LYS A 56 -1.61 -6.29 -3.54
C LYS A 56 -2.37 -5.32 -4.46
N ALA A 57 -1.84 -4.10 -4.61
CA ALA A 57 -2.39 -3.10 -5.50
C ALA A 57 -2.38 -3.55 -6.96
N LYS A 58 -1.30 -4.20 -7.41
CA LYS A 58 -1.18 -4.77 -8.76
C LYS A 58 -2.18 -5.91 -8.99
N GLU A 59 -2.34 -6.81 -8.01
CA GLU A 59 -3.35 -7.87 -8.07
C GLU A 59 -4.77 -7.30 -8.21
N ASN A 60 -5.11 -6.31 -7.38
CA ASN A 60 -6.41 -5.67 -7.39
C ASN A 60 -6.66 -4.89 -8.69
N LYS A 61 -5.63 -4.22 -9.22
CA LYS A 61 -5.67 -3.58 -10.53
C LYS A 61 -5.96 -4.59 -11.64
N ASN A 62 -5.25 -5.72 -11.67
CA ASN A 62 -5.48 -6.78 -12.65
C ASN A 62 -6.89 -7.36 -12.54
N LYS A 63 -7.37 -7.66 -11.33
CA LYS A 63 -8.75 -8.13 -11.09
C LYS A 63 -9.79 -7.13 -11.59
N LYS A 64 -9.57 -5.82 -11.37
CA LYS A 64 -10.48 -4.76 -11.82
C LYS A 64 -10.47 -4.59 -13.35
N GLN A 65 -9.35 -4.87 -14.02
CA GLN A 65 -9.27 -4.89 -15.48
C GLN A 65 -9.95 -6.12 -16.09
N LEU A 66 -9.85 -7.28 -15.45
CA LEU A 66 -10.50 -8.52 -15.88
C LEU A 66 -12.03 -8.52 -15.72
N GLN A 67 -12.59 -7.60 -14.93
CA GLN A 67 -14.03 -7.41 -14.74
C GLN A 67 -14.65 -6.36 -15.69
N LYS A 68 -13.87 -5.77 -16.60
CA LYS A 68 -14.35 -4.86 -17.64
C LYS A 68 -14.35 -5.55 -19.00
#